data_AF-A0A960ANC4-F1
#
_entry.id   AF-A0A960ANC4-F1
#
_cell.length_a   1.000
_cell.length_b   1.000
_cell.length_c   1.000
_cell.angle_alpha   90.00
_cell.angle_beta   90.00
_cell.angle_gamma   90.00
#
_symmetry.space_group_name_H-M   'P 1'
#
loop_
_entity.id
_entity.type
_entity.pdbx_description
1 polymer ?
#
loop_
_entity_poly.entity_id
_entity_poly.type
_entity_poly.pdbx_seq_one_letter_code
_entity_poly.pdbx_strand_id
1 'polypeptide(L)'
;DRIVWYAGDLVAHHPVIDPRRHDEYYRLNARNRVWLARRNLPWLVGMPYVGTWTAVQRIRSRKDPQAWRAWWNGFREGWESDPGPRRPISWSTVAEMARYGRPPVV
;
A
#
# COMPACT_ATOMS: atom_id res chain seq x y z
N ASP A 1 -44.06 -8.87 -4.48
CA ASP A 1 -42.91 -8.54 -5.34
C ASP A 1 -42.06 -7.42 -4.75
N ARG A 2 -40.75 -7.62 -4.64
CA ARG A 2 -39.79 -6.54 -4.33
C ARG A 2 -39.29 -5.97 -5.65
N ILE A 3 -39.56 -4.70 -5.89
CA ILE A 3 -39.15 -3.99 -7.11
C ILE A 3 -37.89 -3.19 -6.78
N VAL A 4 -36.84 -3.31 -7.61
CA VAL A 4 -35.61 -2.52 -7.46
C VAL A 4 -35.89 -1.10 -7.95
N TRP A 5 -35.70 -0.10 -7.08
CA TRP A 5 -35.88 1.31 -7.40
C TRP A 5 -34.52 2.03 -7.48
N TYR A 6 -34.33 2.78 -8.56
CA TYR A 6 -33.14 3.60 -8.77
C TYR A 6 -33.39 5.01 -8.24
N ALA A 7 -32.57 5.43 -7.26
CA ALA A 7 -32.63 6.75 -6.63
C ALA A 7 -31.25 7.43 -6.72
N GLY A 8 -30.98 8.06 -7.87
CA GLY A 8 -29.71 8.74 -8.15
C GLY A 8 -29.57 10.12 -7.49
N ASP A 9 -30.63 10.61 -6.87
CA ASP A 9 -30.71 11.83 -6.06
C ASP A 9 -30.21 11.63 -4.63
N LEU A 10 -29.98 10.38 -4.20
CA LEU A 10 -29.44 10.08 -2.89
C LEU A 10 -27.94 10.38 -2.81
N VAL A 11 -27.57 11.24 -1.86
CA VAL A 11 -26.18 11.52 -1.53
C VAL A 11 -25.69 10.51 -0.49
N ALA A 12 -24.79 9.62 -0.89
CA ALA A 12 -24.12 8.72 0.04
C ALA A 12 -22.99 9.47 0.77
N HIS A 13 -23.18 9.75 2.06
CA HIS A 13 -22.11 10.28 2.91
C HIS A 13 -21.22 9.12 3.40
N HIS A 14 -19.93 9.15 3.06
CA HIS A 14 -18.96 8.23 3.66
C HIS A 14 -18.46 8.80 4.98
N PRO A 15 -18.72 8.16 6.14
CA PRO A 15 -18.19 8.64 7.41
C PRO A 15 -16.66 8.60 7.38
N VAL A 16 -16.02 9.68 7.80
CA VAL A 16 -14.55 9.76 7.93
C VAL A 16 -14.13 8.97 9.16
N ILE A 17 -13.93 7.66 8.97
CA ILE A 17 -13.44 6.76 10.02
C ILE A 17 -11.93 6.63 9.89
N ASP A 18 -11.17 6.88 10.97
CA ASP A 18 -9.72 6.68 10.96
C ASP A 18 -9.40 5.18 10.88
N PRO A 19 -8.79 4.69 9.79
CA PRO A 19 -8.45 3.27 9.63
C PRO A 19 -7.36 2.82 10.60
N ARG A 20 -6.56 3.74 11.17
CA ARG A 20 -5.49 3.44 12.14
C ARG A 20 -6.01 2.92 13.48
N ARG A 21 -7.33 2.91 13.69
CA ARG A 21 -7.97 2.33 14.87
C ARG A 21 -7.83 0.81 14.98
N HIS A 22 -7.41 0.13 13.91
CA HIS A 22 -7.20 -1.32 13.89
C HIS A 22 -5.76 -1.67 13.52
N ASP A 23 -5.14 -2.59 14.26
CA ASP A 23 -3.80 -3.09 13.97
C ASP A 23 -3.68 -3.71 12.57
N GLU A 24 -4.77 -4.30 12.09
CA GLU A 24 -4.85 -4.91 10.77
C GLU A 24 -4.52 -3.92 9.65
N TYR A 25 -4.82 -2.63 9.85
CA TYR A 25 -4.42 -1.59 8.94
C TYR A 25 -2.90 -1.61 8.72
N TYR A 26 -2.09 -1.62 9.79
CA TYR A 26 -0.63 -1.60 9.67
C TYR A 26 -0.09 -2.87 9.02
N ARG A 27 -0.67 -4.03 9.34
CA ARG A 27 -0.31 -5.32 8.72
C ARG A 27 -0.58 -5.31 7.22
N LEU A 28 -1.81 -4.99 6.81
CA LEU A 28 -2.20 -4.99 5.41
C LEU A 28 -1.45 -3.92 4.62
N ASN A 29 -1.19 -2.76 5.22
CA ASN A 29 -0.43 -1.70 4.57
C ASN A 29 1.01 -2.14 4.26
N ALA A 30 1.68 -2.78 5.22
CA ALA A 30 3.02 -3.34 5.02
C ALA A 30 3.02 -4.39 3.91
N ARG A 31 2.13 -5.39 4.01
CA ARG A 31 2.02 -6.50 3.05
C ARG A 31 1.77 -5.99 1.64
N ASN A 32 0.80 -5.09 1.48
CA ASN A 32 0.40 -4.58 0.17
C ASN A 32 1.51 -3.77 -0.50
N ARG A 33 2.34 -3.04 0.28
CA ARG A 33 3.50 -2.34 -0.28
C ARG A 33 4.58 -3.29 -0.78
N VAL A 34 4.85 -4.37 -0.04
CA VAL A 34 5.78 -5.41 -0.50
C VAL A 34 5.24 -6.06 -1.77
N TRP A 35 3.96 -6.45 -1.81
CA TRP A 35 3.37 -7.03 -3.01
C TRP A 35 3.39 -6.10 -4.22
N LEU A 36 3.13 -4.80 -4.03
CA LEU A 36 3.24 -3.81 -5.09
C LEU A 36 4.65 -3.80 -5.69
N ALA A 37 5.69 -3.74 -4.86
CA ALA A 37 7.07 -3.75 -5.33
C ALA A 37 7.45 -5.07 -6.01
N ARG A 38 7.05 -6.21 -5.41
CA ARG A 38 7.33 -7.55 -5.94
C ARG A 38 6.60 -7.85 -7.24
N ARG A 39 5.45 -7.23 -7.51
CA ARG A 39 4.67 -7.48 -8.73
C ARG A 39 4.97 -6.49 -9.84
N ASN A 40 5.07 -5.20 -9.48
CA ASN A 40 4.92 -4.11 -10.45
C ASN A 40 6.18 -3.27 -10.63
N LEU A 41 7.22 -3.39 -9.79
CA LEU A 41 8.41 -2.55 -9.86
C LEU A 41 9.68 -3.34 -10.24
N PRO A 42 10.58 -2.77 -11.06
CA PRO A 42 11.96 -3.24 -11.16
C PRO A 42 12.59 -3.29 -9.76
N TRP A 43 13.37 -4.33 -9.45
CA TRP A 43 13.87 -4.54 -8.08
C TRP A 43 14.70 -3.38 -7.54
N LEU A 44 15.52 -2.75 -8.39
CA LEU A 44 16.31 -1.57 -8.05
C LEU A 44 15.46 -0.35 -7.65
N VAL A 45 14.19 -0.32 -8.05
CA VAL A 45 13.20 0.71 -7.67
C VAL A 45 12.33 0.22 -6.50
N GLY A 46 11.90 -1.04 -6.56
CA GLY A 46 11.02 -1.66 -5.57
C GLY A 46 11.64 -1.75 -4.18
N MET A 47 12.94 -2.05 -4.08
CA MET A 47 13.64 -2.13 -2.78
C MET A 47 13.71 -0.75 -2.10
N PRO A 48 14.15 0.33 -2.77
CA PRO A 48 14.03 1.69 -2.23
C PRO A 48 12.59 2.07 -1.87
N TYR A 49 11.61 1.77 -2.73
CA TYR A 49 10.19 2.08 -2.46
C TYR A 49 9.71 1.46 -1.14
N VAL A 50 9.95 0.16 -0.92
CA VAL A 50 9.58 -0.53 0.31
C VAL A 50 10.38 0.01 1.51
N GLY A 51 11.66 0.31 1.29
CA GLY A 51 12.55 0.92 2.28
C GLY A 51 12.05 2.28 2.78
N THR A 52 11.76 3.24 1.89
CA THR A 52 11.26 4.56 2.28
C THR A 52 9.96 4.43 3.05
N TRP A 53 9.03 3.61 2.58
CA TRP A 53 7.76 3.43 3.26
C TRP A 53 7.90 2.80 4.65
N THR A 54 8.85 1.88 4.82
CA THR A 54 9.19 1.30 6.12
C THR A 54 9.79 2.37 7.05
N ALA A 55 10.66 3.25 6.53
CA ALA A 55 11.19 4.38 7.28
C ALA A 55 10.09 5.36 7.69
N VAL A 56 9.23 5.77 6.75
CA VAL A 56 8.07 6.65 7.01
C VAL A 56 7.15 6.05 8.06
N GLN A 57 6.83 4.75 7.97
CA GLN A 57 6.01 4.08 8.97
C GLN A 57 6.71 4.07 10.33
N ARG A 58 8.01 3.76 10.37
CA ARG A 58 8.79 3.76 11.61
C ARG A 58 8.75 5.13 12.27
N ILE A 59 8.83 6.22 11.49
CA ILE A 59 8.73 7.60 11.96
C ILE A 59 7.33 7.91 12.51
N ARG A 60 6.28 7.50 11.80
CA ARG A 60 4.89 7.75 12.19
C ARG A 60 4.45 6.98 13.43
N SER A 61 4.91 5.74 13.59
CA SER A 61 4.54 4.86 14.70
C SER A 61 5.61 4.79 15.80
N ARG A 62 6.50 5.79 15.93
CA ARG A 62 7.56 5.78 16.95
C ARG A 62 7.04 5.60 18.37
N LYS A 63 5.84 6.10 18.65
CA LYS A 63 5.18 6.06 19.98
C LYS A 63 4.20 4.90 20.13
N ASP A 64 4.04 4.06 19.11
CA ASP A 64 3.07 2.94 19.07
C ASP A 64 3.78 1.62 18.73
N PRO A 65 4.20 0.86 19.77
CA PRO A 65 4.86 -0.43 19.59
C PRO A 65 3.98 -1.49 18.93
N GLN A 66 2.66 -1.43 19.11
CA GLN A 66 1.72 -2.41 18.58
C GLN A 66 1.60 -2.24 17.06
N ALA A 67 1.45 -1.01 16.58
CA ALA A 67 1.49 -0.69 15.16
C ALA A 67 2.79 -1.16 14.49
N TRP A 68 3.93 -1.02 15.18
CA TRP A 68 5.21 -1.48 14.63
C TRP A 68 5.32 -3.00 14.52
N ARG A 69 4.81 -3.75 15.51
CA ARG A 69 4.73 -5.22 15.43
C ARG A 69 3.80 -5.66 14.30
N ALA A 70 2.62 -5.05 14.20
CA ALA A 70 1.66 -5.34 13.14
C ALA A 70 2.24 -5.06 11.76
N TRP A 71 2.96 -3.95 11.59
CA TRP A 71 3.70 -3.63 10.38
C TRP A 71 4.73 -4.72 10.03
N TRP A 72 5.56 -5.14 10.99
CA TRP A 72 6.59 -6.16 10.74
C TRP A 72 5.99 -7.52 10.37
N ASN A 73 4.89 -7.92 11.01
CA ASN A 73 4.16 -9.13 10.65
C ASN A 73 3.67 -9.07 9.20
N GLY A 74 3.05 -7.95 8.80
CA GLY A 74 2.61 -7.75 7.42
C GLY A 74 3.75 -7.67 6.42
N PHE A 75 4.89 -7.08 6.81
CA PHE A 75 6.09 -7.03 5.99
C PHE A 75 6.63 -8.44 5.71
N ARG A 76 6.77 -9.27 6.74
CA ARG A 76 7.20 -10.68 6.62
C ARG A 76 6.23 -11.48 5.76
N GLU A 77 4.93 -11.38 6.03
CA GLU A 77 3.87 -12.01 5.23
C GLU A 77 3.99 -11.61 3.75
N GLY A 78 4.27 -10.32 3.49
CA GLY A 78 4.47 -9.79 2.16
C GLY A 78 5.61 -10.45 1.36
N TRP A 79 6.66 -10.93 2.03
CA TRP A 79 7.79 -11.64 1.43
C TRP A 79 7.60 -13.14 1.37
N GLU A 80 7.00 -13.73 2.42
CA GLU A 80 6.81 -15.17 2.55
C GLU A 80 5.67 -15.68 1.64
N SER A 81 4.62 -14.90 1.45
CA SER A 81 3.48 -15.28 0.61
C SER A 81 3.73 -15.02 -0.89
N ASP A 82 3.15 -15.84 -1.75
CA ASP A 82 3.13 -15.61 -3.19
C ASP A 82 2.28 -14.36 -3.52
N PRO A 83 2.86 -13.29 -4.10
CA PRO A 83 2.11 -12.10 -4.46
C PRO A 83 1.34 -12.27 -5.78
N GLY A 84 1.45 -13.42 -6.44
CA GLY A 84 0.94 -13.70 -7.76
C GLY A 84 1.90 -13.26 -8.88
N PRO A 85 1.44 -13.25 -10.15
CA PRO A 85 2.30 -13.01 -11.29
C PRO A 85 3.06 -11.68 -11.24
N ARG A 86 4.35 -11.72 -11.59
CA ARG A 86 5.23 -10.55 -11.67
C ARG A 86 5.22 -9.95 -13.08
N ARG A 87 4.86 -8.67 -13.18
CA ARG A 87 4.82 -7.86 -14.42
C ARG A 87 5.36 -6.45 -14.11
N PRO A 88 6.69 -6.28 -14.00
CA PRO A 88 7.26 -5.01 -13.62
C PRO A 88 7.10 -3.99 -14.74
N ILE A 89 6.86 -2.72 -14.37
CA ILE A 89 6.89 -1.61 -15.32
C ILE A 89 8.28 -1.50 -15.97
N SER A 90 8.32 -0.99 -17.19
CA SER A 90 9.56 -0.79 -17.93
C SER A 90 10.40 0.34 -17.33
N TRP A 91 11.71 0.32 -17.57
CA TRP A 91 12.61 1.41 -17.17
C TRP A 91 12.28 2.73 -17.86
N SER A 92 11.77 2.72 -19.09
CA SER A 92 11.29 3.94 -19.76
C SER A 92 10.09 4.53 -19.02
N THR A 93 9.16 3.70 -18.55
CA THR A 93 8.04 4.14 -17.70
C THR A 93 8.54 4.75 -16.38
N VAL A 94 9.54 4.13 -15.72
CA VAL A 94 10.15 4.70 -14.51
C VAL A 94 10.75 6.08 -14.78
N ALA A 95 11.49 6.23 -15.88
CA ALA A 95 12.10 7.50 -16.26
C ALA A 95 11.04 8.55 -16.61
N GLU A 96 9.98 8.18 -17.32
CA GLU A 96 8.86 9.05 -17.66
C GLU A 96 8.11 9.53 -16.42
N MET A 97 7.79 8.63 -15.49
CA MET A 97 7.21 8.96 -14.20
C MET A 97 8.07 9.95 -13.41
N ALA A 98 9.39 9.73 -13.38
CA ALA A 98 10.33 10.65 -12.74
C ALA A 98 10.36 12.03 -13.42
N ARG A 99 10.32 12.09 -14.76
CA ARG A 99 10.24 13.35 -15.53
C ARG A 99 8.97 14.15 -15.21
N TYR A 100 7.85 13.48 -14.98
CA TYR A 100 6.60 14.11 -14.55
C TYR A 100 6.54 14.42 -13.04
N GLY A 101 7.66 14.29 -12.31
CA GLY A 101 7.74 14.59 -10.88
C GLY A 101 7.04 13.56 -10.00
N ARG A 102 6.76 12.36 -10.52
CA ARG A 102 6.10 11.27 -9.79
C ARG A 102 6.95 9.99 -9.83
N PRO A 103 8.23 10.03 -9.40
CA PRO A 103 9.05 8.83 -9.40
C PRO A 103 8.36 7.71 -8.59
N PRO A 104 8.47 6.43 -9.01
CA PRO A 104 7.89 5.29 -8.31
C PRO A 104 8.65 4.93 -7.01
N VAL A 105 9.16 5.94 -6.31
CA VAL A 105 9.87 5.90 -5.03
C VAL A 105 9.43 7.14 -4.25
N VAL A 106 9.26 6.99 -2.94
CA VAL A 106 8.95 8.08 -2.00
C VAL A 106 10.25 8.60 -1.40
#